data_AF-A0A2P4SEI5-F1
#
_entry.id   AF-A0A2P4SEI5-F1
#
_cell.length_a   1.000
_cell.length_b   1.000
_cell.length_c   1.000
_cell.angle_alpha   90.00
_cell.angle_beta   90.00
_cell.angle_gamma   90.00
#
_symmetry.space_group_name_H-M   'P 1'
#
loop_
_entity.id
_entity.type
_entity.pdbx_description
1 polymer ?
#
loop_
_entity_poly.entity_id
_entity_poly.type
_entity_poly.pdbx_seq_one_letter_code
_entity_poly.pdbx_strand_id
1 'polypeptide(L)'
;SKNQPHRRGEYNVYSTFQSHEPEFDYLKSLEIEEKINKIRWLPQQNAAYFLLSTNDKTVKLWKVSERDKRPEGYNLKDEDGRLRDPSMITSLR
;
A
#
# COMPACT_ATOMS: atom_id res chain seq x y z
N SER A 1 -33.79 11.29 18.39
CA SER A 1 -33.47 12.36 17.41
C SER A 1 -32.01 12.71 17.52
N LYS A 2 -31.19 12.31 16.54
CA LYS A 2 -29.90 12.91 16.12
C LYS A 2 -29.30 12.02 15.02
N ASN A 3 -30.01 11.92 13.89
CA ASN A 3 -29.40 11.54 12.63
C ASN A 3 -28.53 12.73 12.21
N GLN A 4 -27.24 12.69 12.56
CA GLN A 4 -26.30 13.61 11.94
C GLN A 4 -26.16 13.22 10.46
N PRO A 5 -26.48 14.12 9.52
CA PRO A 5 -26.17 13.87 8.12
C PRO A 5 -24.65 13.77 8.03
N HIS A 6 -24.16 12.63 7.55
CA HIS A 6 -22.75 12.46 7.24
C HIS A 6 -22.45 13.51 6.18
N ARG A 7 -21.77 14.60 6.58
CA ARG A 7 -21.21 15.55 5.63
C ARG A 7 -20.37 14.71 4.68
N ARG A 8 -20.75 14.63 3.42
CA ARG A 8 -19.91 14.09 2.35
C ARG A 8 -18.68 14.98 2.30
N GLY A 9 -17.72 14.73 3.20
CA GLY A 9 -16.41 15.34 3.14
C GLY A 9 -15.73 14.84 1.89
N GLU A 10 -15.11 15.75 1.16
CA GLU A 10 -14.24 15.39 0.06
C GLU A 10 -13.08 14.57 0.63
N TYR A 11 -12.98 13.31 0.23
CA TYR A 11 -11.89 12.44 0.64
C TYR A 11 -10.70 12.68 -0.29
N ASN A 12 -9.58 13.12 0.29
CA ASN A 12 -8.31 13.22 -0.43
C ASN A 12 -7.55 11.90 -0.37
N VAL A 13 -6.76 11.63 -1.42
CA VAL A 13 -5.87 10.47 -1.46
C VAL A 13 -4.82 10.63 -0.37
N TYR A 14 -4.75 9.66 0.56
CA TYR A 14 -3.79 9.65 1.65
C TYR A 14 -2.47 8.94 1.26
N SER A 15 -2.58 7.76 0.63
CA SER A 15 -1.43 6.99 0.16
C SER A 15 -1.84 6.07 -0.98
N THR A 16 -0.94 5.88 -1.95
CA THR A 16 -1.11 4.95 -3.08
C THR A 16 0.09 4.02 -3.12
N PHE A 17 -0.15 2.72 -3.19
CA PHE A 17 0.89 1.69 -3.33
C PHE A 17 0.33 0.45 -4.04
N GLN A 18 1.20 -0.27 -4.75
CA GLN A 18 0.87 -1.51 -5.43
C GLN A 18 0.94 -2.66 -4.42
N SER A 19 -0.19 -3.34 -4.18
CA SER A 19 -0.25 -4.39 -3.16
C SER A 19 0.18 -5.76 -3.70
N HIS A 20 -0.31 -6.19 -4.85
CA HIS A 20 -0.02 -7.50 -5.43
C HIS A 20 0.46 -7.33 -6.87
N GLU A 21 1.20 -8.30 -7.37
CA GLU A 21 1.59 -8.39 -8.78
C GLU A 21 0.88 -9.61 -9.37
N PRO A 22 0.64 -9.65 -10.69
CA PRO A 22 0.18 -10.86 -11.34
C PRO A 22 1.24 -11.95 -11.25
N GLU A 23 0.82 -13.15 -10.89
CA GLU A 23 1.71 -14.32 -10.71
C GLU A 23 1.14 -15.53 -11.46
N PHE A 24 1.99 -16.49 -11.84
CA PHE A 24 1.55 -17.73 -12.48
C PHE A 24 2.07 -18.96 -11.72
N ASP A 25 1.15 -19.84 -11.32
CA ASP A 25 1.47 -21.12 -10.70
C ASP A 25 1.65 -22.18 -11.80
N TYR A 26 2.89 -22.50 -12.15
CA TYR A 26 3.21 -23.45 -13.22
C TYR A 26 2.78 -24.88 -12.93
N LEU A 27 2.76 -25.29 -11.65
CA LEU A 27 2.37 -26.65 -11.27
C LEU A 27 0.87 -26.84 -11.39
N LYS A 28 0.09 -25.79 -11.10
CA LYS A 28 -1.37 -25.81 -11.21
C LYS A 28 -1.89 -25.22 -12.50
N SER A 29 -1.00 -24.68 -13.35
CA SER A 29 -1.34 -23.90 -14.55
C SER A 29 -2.43 -22.86 -14.25
N LEU A 30 -2.24 -22.12 -13.15
CA LEU A 30 -3.21 -21.17 -12.64
C LEU A 30 -2.62 -19.77 -12.66
N GLU A 31 -3.33 -18.85 -13.32
CA GLU A 31 -3.05 -17.42 -13.21
C GLU A 31 -3.58 -16.88 -11.88
N ILE A 32 -2.76 -16.09 -11.22
CA ILE A 32 -3.05 -15.43 -9.96
C ILE A 32 -3.11 -13.94 -10.27
N GLU A 33 -4.32 -13.37 -10.23
CA GLU A 33 -4.50 -11.95 -10.47
C GLU A 33 -3.89 -11.10 -9.34
N GLU A 34 -3.47 -9.89 -9.70
CA GLU A 34 -3.09 -8.84 -8.74
C GLU A 34 -4.29 -8.27 -7.96
N LYS A 35 -5.50 -8.66 -8.34
CA LYS A 35 -6.75 -8.16 -7.80
C LYS A 35 -6.84 -8.39 -6.29
N ILE A 36 -7.11 -7.31 -5.57
CA ILE A 36 -7.35 -7.37 -4.13
C ILE A 36 -8.79 -7.80 -3.87
N ASN A 37 -8.97 -8.95 -3.22
CA ASN A 37 -10.28 -9.51 -2.89
C ASN A 37 -10.89 -8.83 -1.66
N LYS A 38 -10.07 -8.60 -0.63
CA LYS A 38 -10.50 -8.00 0.64
C LYS A 38 -9.39 -7.14 1.22
N ILE A 39 -9.80 -6.06 1.87
CA ILE A 39 -8.94 -5.20 2.69
C ILE A 39 -9.58 -5.10 4.07
N ARG A 40 -8.75 -5.17 5.12
CA ARG A 40 -9.18 -4.96 6.50
C ARG A 40 -8.15 -4.15 7.27
N TRP A 41 -8.59 -3.03 7.85
CA TRP A 41 -7.80 -2.29 8.83
C TRP A 41 -7.70 -3.08 10.13
N LEU A 42 -6.51 -3.13 10.70
CA LEU A 42 -6.30 -3.64 12.06
C LEU A 42 -6.48 -2.50 13.08
N PRO A 43 -6.87 -2.82 14.33
CA PRO A 43 -6.94 -1.83 15.39
C PRO A 43 -5.61 -1.09 15.52
N GLN A 44 -5.67 0.24 15.47
CA GLN A 44 -4.49 1.08 15.61
C GLN A 44 -3.95 0.97 17.04
N GLN A 45 -2.69 0.55 17.18
CA GLN A 45 -2.00 0.43 18.47
C GLN A 45 -0.95 1.54 18.68
N ASN A 46 -0.49 2.18 17.60
CA ASN A 46 0.55 3.20 17.62
C ASN A 46 0.30 4.25 16.53
N ALA A 47 1.26 5.14 16.28
CA ALA A 47 1.14 6.18 15.24
C ALA A 47 1.12 5.63 13.80
N ALA A 48 1.30 4.33 13.60
CA ALA A 48 1.18 3.68 12.29
C ALA A 48 -0.19 2.99 12.15
N TYR A 49 -0.73 3.06 10.94
CA TYR A 49 -1.88 2.26 10.53
C TYR A 49 -1.40 0.93 9.97
N PHE A 50 -2.18 -0.12 10.23
CA PHE A 50 -1.94 -1.44 9.68
C PHE A 50 -3.17 -1.90 8.92
N LEU A 51 -2.96 -2.45 7.71
CA LEU A 51 -4.02 -3.05 6.92
C LEU A 51 -3.56 -4.39 6.37
N LEU A 52 -4.50 -5.33 6.31
CA LEU A 52 -4.36 -6.59 5.62
C LEU A 52 -5.01 -6.47 4.24
N SER A 53 -4.29 -6.88 3.21
CA SER A 53 -4.82 -7.05 1.86
C SER A 53 -4.69 -8.51 1.46
N THR A 54 -5.67 -9.05 0.76
CA THR A 54 -5.66 -10.45 0.32
C THR A 54 -5.93 -10.57 -1.17
N ASN A 55 -5.19 -11.40 -1.88
CA ASN A 55 -5.59 -11.95 -3.18
C ASN A 55 -5.94 -13.44 -3.02
N ASP A 56 -6.07 -14.19 -4.12
CA ASP A 56 -6.49 -15.60 -4.09
C ASP A 56 -5.46 -16.57 -3.48
N LYS A 57 -4.23 -16.11 -3.28
CA LYS A 57 -3.10 -16.95 -2.84
C LYS A 57 -2.37 -16.43 -1.62
N THR A 58 -2.38 -15.12 -1.40
CA THR A 58 -1.52 -14.45 -0.44
C THR A 58 -2.31 -13.44 0.38
N VAL A 59 -1.85 -13.28 1.62
CA VAL A 59 -2.28 -12.22 2.53
C VAL A 59 -1.05 -11.40 2.86
N LYS A 60 -1.12 -10.09 2.60
CA LYS A 60 -0.05 -9.14 2.91
C LYS A 60 -0.47 -8.21 4.04
N LEU A 61 0.43 -7.98 4.99
CA LEU A 61 0.29 -6.98 6.04
C LEU A 61 1.08 -5.74 5.66
N TRP A 62 0.38 -4.62 5.56
CA TRP A 62 0.96 -3.33 5.24
C TRP A 62 1.02 -2.45 6.48
N LYS A 63 2.11 -1.69 6.60
CA LYS A 63 2.29 -0.66 7.62
C LYS A 63 2.34 0.69 6.93
N VAL A 64 1.38 1.55 7.23
CA VAL A 64 1.30 2.92 6.73
C VAL A 64 1.60 3.86 7.90
N SER A 65 2.73 4.54 7.86
CA SER A 65 3.13 5.49 8.90
C SER A 65 3.59 6.79 8.28
N GLU A 66 3.13 7.91 8.82
CA GLU A 66 3.71 9.22 8.54
C GLU A 66 5.13 9.27 9.11
N ARG A 67 6.08 9.83 8.36
CA ARG A 67 7.43 10.11 8.86
C ARG A 67 7.78 11.56 8.53
N ASP A 68 7.93 12.38 9.56
CA ASP A 68 8.18 13.82 9.46
C ASP A 68 9.58 14.22 8.96
N LYS A 69 10.53 13.28 8.79
CA LYS A 69 11.95 13.64 8.61
C LYS A 69 12.62 12.90 7.46
N ARG A 70 13.02 13.73 6.49
CA ARG A 70 13.99 13.58 5.38
C ARG A 70 13.97 12.23 4.65
N PRO A 71 13.85 12.22 3.31
CA PRO A 71 13.94 11.01 2.48
C PRO A 71 15.38 10.46 2.39
N GLU A 72 16.08 10.33 3.51
CA GLU A 72 17.39 9.69 3.61
C GLU A 72 17.20 8.34 4.30
N GLY A 73 17.48 7.23 3.59
CA GLY A 73 17.42 5.87 4.13
C GLY A 73 16.40 4.91 3.50
N TYR A 74 15.73 5.31 2.43
CA TYR A 74 14.99 4.39 1.54
C TYR A 74 15.85 3.99 0.34
N ASN A 75 15.47 2.91 -0.36
CA ASN A 75 16.00 2.52 -1.69
C ASN A 75 15.63 3.53 -2.79
N LEU A 76 15.80 4.83 -2.52
CA LEU A 76 15.67 5.93 -3.46
C LEU A 76 16.88 6.02 -4.39
N LYS A 77 17.82 5.08 -4.25
CA LYS A 77 18.98 4.99 -5.09
C LYS A 77 18.72 3.95 -6.17
N ASP A 78 18.96 4.31 -7.43
CA ASP A 78 19.11 3.33 -8.50
C ASP A 78 20.22 2.31 -8.15
N GLU A 79 20.34 1.21 -8.89
CA GLU A 79 21.40 0.21 -8.69
C GLU A 79 22.82 0.83 -8.63
N ASP A 80 23.00 2.04 -9.19
CA ASP A 80 24.23 2.83 -9.17
C ASP A 80 24.37 3.81 -7.98
N GLY A 81 23.49 3.79 -6.97
CA GLY A 81 23.64 4.60 -5.77
C GLY A 81 23.20 6.08 -5.88
N ARG A 82 22.58 6.48 -7.00
CA ARG A 82 22.14 7.86 -7.27
C ARG A 82 20.71 8.13 -6.82
N LEU A 83 20.48 9.26 -6.15
CA LEU A 83 19.15 9.69 -5.70
C LEU A 83 18.20 9.84 -6.90
N ARG A 84 17.10 9.10 -6.91
CA ARG A 84 15.99 9.26 -7.85
C ARG A 84 15.28 10.58 -7.59
N ASP A 85 14.99 11.31 -8.67
CA ASP A 85 14.21 12.53 -8.60
C ASP A 85 12.81 12.23 -8.01
N PRO A 86 12.36 12.95 -6.98
CA PRO A 86 11.04 12.75 -6.36
C PRO A 86 9.87 12.78 -7.36
N SER A 87 10.01 13.46 -8.50
CA SER A 87 8.99 13.54 -9.54
C SER A 87 8.90 12.30 -10.44
N MET A 88 9.92 11.43 -10.42
CA MET A 88 9.99 10.21 -11.24
C MET A 88 9.64 8.93 -10.47
N ILE A 89 9.35 9.03 -9.17
CA ILE A 89 9.03 7.88 -8.33
C ILE A 89 7.55 7.53 -8.51
N THR A 90 7.28 6.68 -9.50
CA THR A 90 5.93 6.13 -9.73
C THR A 90 5.68 4.84 -8.94
N SER A 91 6.72 4.25 -8.34
CA SER A 91 6.58 3.12 -7.43
C SER A 91 7.74 3.03 -6.43
N LEU A 92 7.44 2.46 -5.26
CA LEU A 92 8.40 2.12 -4.22
C LEU A 92 8.55 0.59 -4.21
N ARG A 93 9.78 0.09 -4.36
CA ARG A 93 10.11 -1.34 -4.34
C ARG A 93 10.64 -1.77 -2.97
#